data_AF-A0A6B9ZEP3-F1
#
_entry.id   AF-A0A6B9ZEP3-F1
#
_cell.length_a   1.000
_cell.length_b   1.000
_cell.length_c   1.000
_cell.angle_alpha   90.00
_cell.angle_beta   90.00
_cell.angle_gamma   90.00
#
_symmetry.space_group_name_H-M   'P 1'
#
loop_
_entity.id
_entity.type
_entity.pdbx_description
1 polymer ?
#
loop_
_entity_poly.entity_id
_entity_poly.type
_entity_poly.pdbx_seq_one_letter_code
_entity_poly.pdbx_strand_id
1 'polypeptide(L)'
;MPKAILKDDFSNLLQYRQWLEHSWEYLSPLNRHHKSRYTEKEVDAKVRSDPNWYGTNTSYRELAEGITLYKDPELIERIYSKVSDKLSTGIINRIKKRKLDFNALGLGVFSFDRAAMTLYRAKTQRNNIVVRTATKDLFAWFPQESRDRHAVEIFISCDVPGLAAAKDMLYAGIAAVILAEMLTLAGIRVKINIVNGSALTNGRELYVGCVVPVKDYEEPVDRNLIALLTSDPRFMRYDAFKGAIGAFDHFKMEMPPSMGFPMNAIQLKNLLETSGYSEKLQSMHRYYFGGTLSEDRAIRDISMTIDDLAEKLEQ
;
A
#
# COMPACT_ATOMS: atom_id res chain seq x y z
N MET A 1 22.33 3.06 14.18
CA MET A 1 21.21 3.19 13.23
C MET A 1 20.54 1.84 13.11
N PRO A 2 19.20 1.77 13.00
CA PRO A 2 18.51 0.50 12.76
C PRO A 2 19.01 -0.12 11.45
N LYS A 3 19.26 -1.43 11.45
CA LYS A 3 19.70 -2.21 10.30
C LYS A 3 18.55 -3.05 9.79
N ALA A 4 18.33 -3.04 8.47
CA ALA A 4 17.39 -3.90 7.79
C ALA A 4 18.14 -5.03 7.08
N ILE A 5 17.67 -6.27 7.24
CA ILE A 5 18.07 -7.40 6.38
C ILE A 5 16.78 -7.88 5.70
N LEU A 6 16.64 -7.58 4.42
CA LEU A 6 15.40 -7.75 3.68
C LEU A 6 15.61 -8.66 2.49
N LYS A 7 14.70 -9.61 2.30
CA LYS A 7 14.51 -10.31 1.03
C LYS A 7 13.49 -9.52 0.19
N ASP A 8 13.91 -9.02 -0.96
CA ASP A 8 13.15 -8.05 -1.75
C ASP A 8 13.22 -8.29 -3.27
N ASP A 9 13.69 -9.47 -3.66
CA ASP A 9 13.79 -9.94 -5.05
C ASP A 9 12.48 -10.56 -5.57
N PHE A 10 11.37 -10.37 -4.85
CA PHE A 10 10.04 -10.81 -5.29
C PHE A 10 9.49 -9.86 -6.33
N SER A 11 9.04 -10.40 -7.46
CA SER A 11 8.35 -9.61 -8.49
C SER A 11 6.88 -9.38 -8.13
N ASN A 12 6.27 -10.27 -7.36
CA ASN A 12 4.85 -10.22 -6.98
C ASN A 12 4.55 -11.17 -5.80
N LEU A 13 3.30 -11.13 -5.33
CA LEU A 13 2.79 -11.96 -4.25
C LEU A 13 2.89 -13.47 -4.53
N LEU A 14 2.71 -13.91 -5.78
CA LEU A 14 2.77 -15.34 -6.12
C LEU A 14 4.18 -15.92 -5.90
N GLN A 15 5.22 -15.19 -6.32
CA GLN A 15 6.60 -15.59 -6.08
C GLN A 15 6.92 -15.65 -4.58
N TYR A 16 6.43 -14.68 -3.79
CA TYR A 16 6.57 -14.73 -2.34
C TYR A 16 5.89 -15.96 -1.73
N ARG A 17 4.67 -16.29 -2.18
CA ARG A 17 3.96 -17.48 -1.68
C ARG A 17 4.70 -18.77 -1.99
N GLN A 18 5.18 -18.94 -3.22
CA GLN A 18 5.98 -20.10 -3.62
C GLN A 18 7.27 -20.22 -2.80
N TRP A 19 7.96 -19.09 -2.59
CA TRP A 19 9.14 -19.05 -1.72
C TRP A 19 8.80 -19.40 -0.27
N LEU A 20 7.68 -18.91 0.26
CA LEU A 20 7.25 -19.18 1.62
C LEU A 20 6.91 -20.66 1.81
N GLU A 21 6.16 -21.26 0.89
CA GLU A 21 5.84 -22.69 0.92
C GLU A 21 7.11 -23.54 0.94
N HIS A 22 8.05 -23.25 0.04
CA HIS A 22 9.34 -23.94 0.00
C HIS A 22 10.15 -23.71 1.29
N SER A 23 10.30 -22.45 1.72
CA SER A 23 11.08 -22.12 2.93
C SER A 23 10.49 -22.76 4.18
N TRP A 24 9.16 -22.82 4.26
CA TRP A 24 8.47 -23.46 5.36
C TRP A 24 8.69 -24.97 5.34
N GLU A 25 8.63 -25.63 4.18
CA GLU A 25 8.91 -27.06 4.05
C GLU A 25 10.34 -27.39 4.52
N TYR A 26 11.32 -26.59 4.10
CA TYR A 26 12.76 -26.86 4.29
C TYR A 26 13.44 -26.04 5.39
N LEU A 27 12.70 -25.58 6.41
CA LEU A 27 13.30 -24.85 7.55
C LEU A 27 14.52 -25.56 8.14
N SER A 28 15.57 -24.79 8.37
CA SER A 28 16.80 -25.26 9.00
C SER A 28 16.55 -25.74 10.45
N PRO A 29 17.46 -26.53 11.03
CA PRO A 29 17.34 -26.97 12.43
C PRO A 29 17.17 -25.83 13.43
N LEU A 30 17.65 -24.62 13.12
CA LEU A 30 17.49 -23.43 13.98
C LEU A 30 16.01 -23.10 14.20
N ASN A 31 15.21 -23.07 13.14
CA ASN A 31 13.83 -22.58 13.18
C ASN A 31 12.76 -23.68 13.06
N ARG A 32 13.15 -24.92 12.77
CA ARG A 32 12.20 -26.05 12.56
C ARG A 32 11.26 -26.27 13.75
N HIS A 33 11.71 -25.96 14.96
CA HIS A 33 10.93 -26.12 16.18
C HIS A 33 9.63 -25.28 16.17
N HIS A 34 9.57 -24.18 15.40
CA HIS A 34 8.36 -23.37 15.27
C HIS A 34 7.20 -24.09 14.56
N LYS A 35 7.47 -25.12 13.74
CA LYS A 35 6.43 -25.85 13.01
C LYS A 35 5.36 -26.46 13.93
N SER A 36 5.74 -26.88 15.14
CA SER A 36 4.81 -27.48 16.11
C SER A 36 3.63 -26.55 16.42
N ARG A 37 3.87 -25.23 16.46
CA ARG A 37 2.86 -24.18 16.74
C ARG A 37 1.75 -24.09 15.69
N TYR A 38 1.98 -24.66 14.50
CA TYR A 38 1.07 -24.60 13.35
C TYR A 38 0.45 -25.96 13.01
N THR A 39 0.49 -26.90 13.96
CA THR A 39 -0.26 -28.16 13.85
C THR A 39 -1.72 -27.95 14.21
N GLU A 40 -2.61 -28.79 13.69
CA GLU A 40 -4.05 -28.77 14.01
C GLU A 40 -4.30 -28.73 15.51
N LYS A 41 -3.63 -29.61 16.26
CA LYS A 41 -3.74 -29.70 17.72
C LYS A 41 -3.41 -28.38 18.42
N GLU A 42 -2.29 -27.74 18.07
CA GLU A 42 -1.83 -26.51 18.74
C GLU A 42 -2.71 -25.31 18.34
N VAL A 43 -3.11 -25.23 17.08
CA VAL A 43 -3.99 -24.18 16.59
C VAL A 43 -5.36 -24.28 17.25
N ASP A 44 -5.98 -25.46 17.28
CA ASP A 44 -7.28 -25.67 17.92
C ASP A 44 -7.22 -25.49 19.44
N ALA A 45 -6.11 -25.86 20.08
CA ALA A 45 -5.87 -25.53 21.48
C ALA A 45 -5.84 -24.02 21.70
N LYS A 46 -5.12 -23.28 20.84
CA LYS A 46 -5.06 -21.82 20.93
C LYS A 46 -6.43 -21.17 20.70
N VAL A 47 -7.15 -21.58 19.66
CA VAL A 47 -8.53 -21.10 19.36
C VAL A 47 -9.46 -21.34 20.55
N ARG A 48 -9.41 -22.51 21.21
CA ARG A 48 -10.24 -22.80 22.38
C ARG A 48 -9.84 -21.97 23.62
N SER A 49 -8.55 -21.82 23.86
CA SER A 49 -8.03 -21.07 25.03
C SER A 49 -8.18 -19.55 24.89
N ASP A 50 -8.11 -19.05 23.66
CA ASP A 50 -8.14 -17.62 23.34
C ASP A 50 -8.79 -17.41 21.96
N PRO A 51 -10.14 -17.45 21.91
CA PRO A 51 -10.89 -17.25 20.67
C PRO A 51 -10.63 -15.89 20.02
N ASN A 52 -10.15 -14.91 20.78
CA ASN A 52 -9.85 -13.57 20.32
C ASN A 52 -8.46 -13.44 19.67
N TRP A 53 -7.68 -14.52 19.63
CA TRP A 53 -6.36 -14.50 18.99
C TRP A 53 -6.48 -14.43 17.46
N TYR A 54 -7.02 -15.47 16.84
CA TYR A 54 -7.34 -15.48 15.40
C TYR A 54 -8.69 -14.82 15.09
N GLY A 55 -9.50 -14.58 16.13
CA GLY A 55 -10.86 -14.07 16.05
C GLY A 55 -11.89 -15.19 16.11
N THR A 56 -13.10 -14.84 16.52
CA THR A 56 -14.19 -15.79 16.76
C THR A 56 -14.48 -16.66 15.53
N ASN A 57 -14.90 -17.91 15.78
CA ASN A 57 -15.25 -18.94 14.80
C ASN A 57 -14.13 -19.37 13.84
N THR A 58 -12.87 -19.03 14.12
CA THR A 58 -11.75 -19.52 13.32
C THR A 58 -11.49 -20.99 13.61
N SER A 59 -11.17 -21.79 12.59
CA SER A 59 -10.75 -23.20 12.75
C SER A 59 -9.40 -23.46 12.10
N TYR A 60 -8.67 -24.49 12.54
CA TYR A 60 -7.43 -24.88 11.86
C TYR A 60 -7.65 -25.16 10.36
N ARG A 61 -8.74 -25.86 10.02
CA ARG A 61 -9.06 -26.20 8.63
C ARG A 61 -9.17 -24.96 7.74
N GLU A 62 -9.87 -23.93 8.21
CA GLU A 62 -9.99 -22.64 7.52
C GLU A 62 -8.62 -21.98 7.28
N LEU A 63 -7.74 -22.00 8.29
CA LEU A 63 -6.39 -21.45 8.15
C LEU A 63 -5.54 -22.27 7.17
N ALA A 64 -5.65 -23.61 7.21
CA ALA A 64 -4.84 -24.52 6.41
C ALA A 64 -5.26 -24.57 4.93
N GLU A 65 -6.56 -24.46 4.64
CA GLU A 65 -7.09 -24.42 3.26
C GLU A 65 -6.80 -23.06 2.59
N GLY A 66 -6.50 -22.03 3.38
CA GLY A 66 -6.18 -20.69 2.90
C GLY A 66 -7.41 -19.78 2.89
N ILE A 67 -7.20 -18.57 3.36
CA ILE A 67 -8.26 -17.58 3.54
C ILE A 67 -8.27 -16.68 2.31
N THR A 68 -9.48 -16.41 1.79
CA THR A 68 -9.65 -15.61 0.57
C THR A 68 -10.40 -14.32 0.81
N LEU A 69 -11.13 -14.20 1.92
CA LEU A 69 -11.94 -13.04 2.25
C LEU A 69 -11.48 -12.40 3.55
N TYR A 70 -11.30 -11.09 3.50
CA TYR A 70 -11.08 -10.26 4.68
C TYR A 70 -12.27 -10.37 5.65
N LYS A 71 -11.99 -10.42 6.95
CA LYS A 71 -12.99 -10.72 7.98
C LYS A 71 -14.11 -9.68 8.13
N ASP A 72 -13.82 -8.40 7.86
CA ASP A 72 -14.77 -7.29 8.07
C ASP A 72 -14.74 -6.29 6.90
N PRO A 73 -15.29 -6.65 5.72
CA PRO A 73 -15.32 -5.74 4.58
C PRO A 73 -16.14 -4.48 4.85
N GLU A 74 -17.17 -4.54 5.70
CA GLU A 74 -18.03 -3.40 6.05
C GLU A 74 -17.27 -2.32 6.83
N LEU A 75 -16.25 -2.70 7.61
CA LEU A 75 -15.37 -1.75 8.30
C LEU A 75 -14.63 -0.83 7.32
N ILE A 76 -14.22 -1.34 6.14
CA ILE A 76 -13.56 -0.51 5.11
C ILE A 76 -14.54 0.58 4.64
N GLU A 77 -15.77 0.20 4.28
CA GLU A 77 -16.81 1.12 3.83
C GLU A 77 -17.21 2.14 4.90
N ARG A 78 -17.28 1.70 6.17
CA ARG A 78 -17.57 2.56 7.31
C ARG A 78 -16.50 3.63 7.50
N ILE A 79 -15.21 3.26 7.47
CA ILE A 79 -14.12 4.24 7.61
C ILE A 79 -14.06 5.13 6.37
N TYR A 80 -14.18 4.55 5.17
CA TYR A 80 -14.17 5.28 3.90
C TYR A 80 -15.20 6.41 3.94
N SER A 81 -16.44 6.11 4.32
CA SER A 81 -17.53 7.09 4.42
C SER A 81 -17.20 8.24 5.40
N LYS A 82 -16.54 7.93 6.53
CA LYS A 82 -16.15 8.94 7.53
C LYS A 82 -15.03 9.88 7.06
N VAL A 83 -14.16 9.42 6.16
CA VAL A 83 -13.05 10.21 5.63
C VAL A 83 -13.40 10.89 4.31
N SER A 84 -14.27 10.28 3.49
CA SER A 84 -14.71 10.85 2.21
C SER A 84 -15.41 12.19 2.39
N ASP A 85 -16.19 12.34 3.47
CA ASP A 85 -16.90 13.58 3.78
C ASP A 85 -15.96 14.69 4.28
N LYS A 86 -14.79 14.30 4.82
CA LYS A 86 -13.77 15.23 5.34
C LYS A 86 -12.76 15.67 4.29
N LEU A 87 -12.67 14.95 3.17
CA LEU A 87 -11.91 15.40 2.02
C LEU A 87 -12.56 16.66 1.48
N SER A 88 -11.91 17.80 1.71
CA SER A 88 -12.36 19.04 1.07
C SER A 88 -12.40 18.84 -0.44
N THR A 89 -13.40 19.43 -1.09
CA THR A 89 -13.45 19.50 -2.57
C THR A 89 -12.14 20.07 -3.13
N GLY A 90 -11.42 20.87 -2.34
CA GLY A 90 -10.07 21.37 -2.63
C GLY A 90 -9.05 20.24 -2.79
N ILE A 91 -8.93 19.34 -1.82
CA ILE A 91 -8.01 18.19 -1.90
C ILE A 91 -8.40 17.28 -3.07
N ILE A 92 -9.68 16.93 -3.22
CA ILE A 92 -10.15 16.11 -4.34
C ILE A 92 -9.83 16.79 -5.68
N ASN A 93 -10.03 18.11 -5.81
CA ASN A 93 -9.70 18.84 -7.04
C ASN A 93 -8.19 18.98 -7.28
N ARG A 94 -7.36 18.94 -6.24
CA ARG A 94 -5.89 18.96 -6.32
C ARG A 94 -5.31 17.60 -6.71
N ILE A 95 -5.92 16.51 -6.23
CA ILE A 95 -5.53 15.12 -6.55
C ILE A 95 -6.12 14.69 -7.91
N LYS A 96 -7.23 15.30 -8.37
CA LYS A 96 -7.83 15.00 -9.69
C LYS A 96 -6.85 15.21 -10.83
N LYS A 97 -6.85 14.24 -11.76
CA LYS A 97 -6.25 14.30 -13.10
C LYS A 97 -6.34 15.72 -13.70
N ARG A 98 -5.19 16.35 -13.97
CA ARG A 98 -5.13 17.71 -14.56
C ARG A 98 -6.02 17.79 -15.80
N LYS A 99 -6.76 18.89 -15.89
CA LYS A 99 -7.52 19.24 -17.09
C LYS A 99 -6.55 19.49 -18.24
N LEU A 100 -7.00 19.12 -19.44
CA LEU A 100 -6.38 19.48 -20.71
C LEU A 100 -6.07 20.99 -20.68
N ASP A 101 -4.81 21.37 -20.91
CA ASP A 101 -4.42 22.78 -21.01
C ASP A 101 -4.24 23.16 -22.48
N PHE A 102 -4.24 24.46 -22.78
CA PHE A 102 -4.15 24.94 -24.15
C PHE A 102 -3.05 25.98 -24.29
N ASN A 103 -2.31 25.90 -25.39
CA ASN A 103 -1.25 26.85 -25.70
C ASN A 103 -1.31 27.33 -27.15
N ALA A 104 -0.66 28.46 -27.40
CA ALA A 104 -0.46 29.03 -28.73
C ALA A 104 0.84 28.57 -29.42
N LEU A 105 1.64 27.74 -28.76
CA LEU A 105 3.00 27.36 -29.16
C LEU A 105 3.03 26.19 -30.16
N GLY A 106 1.88 25.62 -30.52
CA GLY A 106 1.83 24.47 -31.44
C GLY A 106 2.13 23.13 -30.79
N LEU A 107 2.23 23.09 -29.45
CA LEU A 107 2.54 21.87 -28.71
C LEU A 107 1.25 21.12 -28.38
N GLY A 108 1.13 19.89 -28.87
CA GLY A 108 -0.02 19.01 -28.60
C GLY A 108 -0.97 18.86 -29.80
N VAL A 109 -2.25 18.58 -29.51
CA VAL A 109 -3.29 18.30 -30.51
C VAL A 109 -4.09 19.57 -30.78
N PHE A 110 -4.26 19.92 -32.06
CA PHE A 110 -5.07 21.08 -32.44
C PHE A 110 -6.56 20.88 -32.09
N SER A 111 -7.14 21.85 -31.39
CA SER A 111 -8.56 21.87 -31.02
C SER A 111 -9.36 22.73 -31.98
N PHE A 112 -10.11 22.09 -32.87
CA PHE A 112 -11.03 22.76 -33.78
C PHE A 112 -12.13 23.50 -33.03
N ASP A 113 -12.63 22.96 -31.92
CA ASP A 113 -13.67 23.60 -31.11
C ASP A 113 -13.19 24.96 -30.57
N ARG A 114 -11.96 25.05 -30.05
CA ARG A 114 -11.40 26.34 -29.59
C ARG A 114 -11.10 27.29 -30.74
N ALA A 115 -10.63 26.77 -31.87
CA ALA A 115 -10.46 27.57 -33.08
C ALA A 115 -11.79 28.18 -33.54
N ALA A 116 -12.88 27.41 -33.42
CA ALA A 116 -14.22 27.79 -33.84
C ALA A 116 -14.83 28.90 -32.98
N MET A 117 -14.47 28.99 -31.68
CA MET A 117 -15.06 29.93 -30.73
C MET A 117 -14.98 31.41 -31.16
N THR A 118 -13.93 31.80 -31.87
CA THR A 118 -13.74 33.20 -32.32
C THR A 118 -13.34 33.28 -33.79
N LEU A 119 -13.99 32.48 -34.63
CA LEU A 119 -13.83 32.61 -36.08
C LEU A 119 -14.41 33.95 -36.55
N TYR A 120 -13.63 34.65 -37.35
CA TYR A 120 -14.08 35.83 -38.07
C TYR A 120 -13.60 35.78 -39.52
N ARG A 121 -14.36 36.44 -40.38
CA ARG A 121 -14.08 36.53 -41.81
C ARG A 121 -13.03 37.61 -42.02
N ALA A 122 -11.82 37.22 -42.44
CA ALA A 122 -10.80 38.17 -42.85
C ALA A 122 -10.96 38.48 -44.35
N LYS A 123 -10.69 39.74 -44.75
CA LYS A 123 -10.89 40.21 -46.13
C LYS A 123 -10.18 39.31 -47.17
N THR A 124 -10.82 39.20 -48.31
CA THR A 124 -10.43 38.44 -49.50
C THR A 124 -9.04 38.80 -49.99
N GLN A 125 -8.07 37.88 -49.88
CA GLN A 125 -6.92 37.88 -50.78
C GLN A 125 -7.31 37.07 -52.02
N ARG A 126 -7.33 37.71 -53.20
CA ARG A 126 -7.56 37.05 -54.51
C ARG A 126 -8.87 36.23 -54.58
N ASN A 127 -10.02 36.83 -54.25
CA ASN A 127 -11.37 36.19 -54.29
C ASN A 127 -11.59 34.95 -53.38
N ASN A 128 -10.61 34.53 -52.58
CA ASN A 128 -10.80 33.46 -51.61
C ASN A 128 -11.19 34.02 -50.24
N ILE A 129 -12.23 33.45 -49.63
CA ILE A 129 -12.64 33.76 -48.26
C ILE A 129 -11.58 33.16 -47.34
N VAL A 130 -10.86 34.01 -46.61
CA VAL A 130 -9.92 33.57 -45.58
C VAL A 130 -10.63 33.67 -44.23
N VAL A 131 -10.81 32.53 -43.56
CA VAL A 131 -11.33 32.48 -42.19
C VAL A 131 -10.14 32.50 -41.23
N ARG A 132 -10.20 33.38 -40.21
CA ARG A 132 -9.19 33.46 -39.15
C ARG A 132 -9.84 33.28 -37.79
N THR A 133 -9.09 32.79 -36.81
CA THR A 133 -9.52 32.74 -35.41
C THR A 133 -8.73 33.75 -34.59
N ALA A 134 -9.38 34.39 -33.61
CA ALA A 134 -8.70 35.24 -32.64
C ALA A 134 -8.19 34.43 -31.43
N THR A 135 -8.65 33.19 -31.27
CA THR A 135 -8.21 32.28 -30.22
C THR A 135 -6.76 31.88 -30.51
N LYS A 136 -5.84 32.22 -29.60
CA LYS A 136 -4.42 31.86 -29.74
C LYS A 136 -4.13 30.48 -29.15
N ASP A 137 -4.79 30.11 -28.07
CA ASP A 137 -4.59 28.83 -27.39
C ASP A 137 -5.36 27.71 -28.07
N LEU A 138 -4.80 27.21 -29.18
CA LEU A 138 -5.44 26.27 -30.08
C LEU A 138 -4.96 24.84 -29.89
N PHE A 139 -3.82 24.65 -29.24
CA PHE A 139 -3.21 23.33 -29.10
C PHE A 139 -3.45 22.82 -27.69
N ALA A 140 -4.31 21.81 -27.61
CA ALA A 140 -4.53 21.04 -26.40
C ALA A 140 -3.30 20.21 -26.10
N TRP A 141 -2.78 20.30 -24.89
CA TRP A 141 -1.69 19.48 -24.44
C TRP A 141 -1.91 19.05 -23.00
N PHE A 142 -1.29 17.93 -22.64
CA PHE A 142 -1.11 17.59 -21.24
C PHE A 142 0.21 18.21 -20.81
N PRO A 143 0.21 19.12 -19.81
CA PRO A 143 1.45 19.60 -19.22
C PRO A 143 2.32 18.41 -18.85
N GLN A 144 3.50 18.31 -19.48
CA GLN A 144 4.41 17.18 -19.32
C GLN A 144 5.20 17.33 -18.02
N GLU A 145 4.51 17.34 -16.88
CA GLU A 145 5.14 16.90 -15.65
C GLU A 145 5.24 15.38 -15.72
N SER A 146 6.44 14.84 -15.47
CA SER A 146 6.70 13.40 -15.59
C SER A 146 5.61 12.62 -14.86
N ARG A 147 5.01 11.63 -15.53
CA ARG A 147 4.00 10.74 -14.93
C ARG A 147 4.46 10.12 -13.60
N ASP A 148 5.77 10.12 -13.34
CA ASP A 148 6.41 9.59 -12.14
C ASP A 148 6.47 10.59 -10.97
N ARG A 149 6.27 11.90 -11.20
CA ARG A 149 6.28 12.93 -10.14
C ARG A 149 5.13 12.79 -9.15
N HIS A 150 4.02 12.18 -9.57
CA HIS A 150 2.80 12.07 -8.78
C HIS A 150 2.50 10.63 -8.37
N ALA A 151 3.37 9.67 -8.72
CA ALA A 151 3.18 8.28 -8.33
C ALA A 151 3.35 8.18 -6.81
N VAL A 152 2.58 7.32 -6.16
CA VAL A 152 2.68 7.10 -4.71
C VAL A 152 3.09 5.65 -4.46
N GLU A 153 4.12 5.44 -3.64
CA GLU A 153 4.49 4.10 -3.18
C GLU A 153 4.13 3.94 -1.70
N ILE A 154 3.33 2.93 -1.39
CA ILE A 154 2.82 2.64 -0.05
C ILE A 154 3.51 1.38 0.47
N PHE A 155 4.05 1.47 1.69
CA PHE A 155 4.59 0.35 2.44
C PHE A 155 3.72 0.07 3.66
N ILE A 156 3.27 -1.17 3.80
CA ILE A 156 2.40 -1.59 4.91
C ILE A 156 3.11 -2.66 5.72
N SER A 157 3.32 -2.42 7.01
CA SER A 157 3.84 -3.43 7.92
C SER A 157 2.80 -4.53 8.15
N CYS A 158 3.18 -5.78 7.92
CA CYS A 158 2.39 -6.98 8.21
C CYS A 158 2.77 -7.58 9.56
N ASP A 159 2.85 -6.74 10.60
CA ASP A 159 3.16 -7.17 11.96
C ASP A 159 2.23 -6.51 12.98
N VAL A 160 2.02 -7.20 14.10
CA VAL A 160 1.23 -6.70 15.23
C VAL A 160 1.85 -7.15 16.55
N PRO A 161 1.57 -6.43 17.65
CA PRO A 161 1.89 -6.94 18.97
C PRO A 161 1.20 -8.28 19.19
N GLY A 162 1.92 -9.27 19.73
CA GLY A 162 1.31 -10.57 20.05
C GLY A 162 0.03 -10.40 20.88
N LEU A 163 0.06 -9.52 21.88
CA LEU A 163 -1.07 -9.25 22.78
C LEU A 163 -2.25 -8.47 22.18
N ALA A 164 -2.17 -7.99 20.93
CA ALA A 164 -3.29 -7.29 20.29
C ALA A 164 -4.50 -8.22 20.18
N ALA A 165 -5.72 -7.74 20.34
CA ALA A 165 -6.91 -8.55 20.11
C ALA A 165 -7.22 -8.62 18.60
N ALA A 166 -7.79 -9.74 18.13
CA ALA A 166 -8.16 -9.92 16.72
C ALA A 166 -8.97 -8.76 16.14
N LYS A 167 -9.94 -8.23 16.91
CA LYS A 167 -10.78 -7.10 16.49
C LYS A 167 -10.00 -5.81 16.25
N ASP A 168 -8.91 -5.60 16.96
CA ASP A 168 -8.10 -4.39 16.88
C ASP A 168 -7.09 -4.49 15.72
N MET A 169 -6.67 -5.71 15.37
CA MET A 169 -5.80 -5.97 14.22
C MET A 169 -6.47 -5.61 12.89
N LEU A 170 -7.81 -5.66 12.83
CA LEU A 170 -8.59 -5.29 11.66
C LEU A 170 -8.27 -3.87 11.16
N TYR A 171 -7.70 -2.99 11.99
CA TYR A 171 -7.34 -1.63 11.59
C TYR A 171 -5.93 -1.47 10.99
N ALA A 172 -5.07 -2.50 11.04
CA ALA A 172 -3.62 -2.37 10.83
C ALA A 172 -3.22 -1.80 9.46
N GLY A 173 -3.85 -2.26 8.38
CA GLY A 173 -3.61 -1.75 7.02
C GLY A 173 -4.81 -1.04 6.38
N ILE A 174 -5.93 -0.85 7.08
CA ILE A 174 -7.13 -0.24 6.47
C ILE A 174 -6.87 1.19 5.99
N ALA A 175 -6.09 1.97 6.75
CA ALA A 175 -5.73 3.33 6.34
C ALA A 175 -5.04 3.35 4.97
N ALA A 176 -4.13 2.41 4.73
CA ALA A 176 -3.43 2.26 3.47
C ALA A 176 -4.36 1.83 2.31
N VAL A 177 -5.28 0.89 2.58
CA VAL A 177 -6.28 0.43 1.60
C VAL A 177 -7.15 1.59 1.14
N ILE A 178 -7.76 2.31 2.08
CA ILE A 178 -8.66 3.43 1.80
C ILE A 178 -7.91 4.55 1.07
N LEU A 179 -6.71 4.89 1.53
CA LEU A 179 -5.89 5.88 0.85
C LEU A 179 -5.58 5.45 -0.60
N ALA A 180 -5.16 4.20 -0.81
CA ALA A 180 -4.85 3.71 -2.15
C ALA A 180 -6.07 3.77 -3.09
N GLU A 181 -7.26 3.41 -2.60
CA GLU A 181 -8.50 3.53 -3.37
C GLU A 181 -8.79 4.98 -3.74
N MET A 182 -8.73 5.89 -2.77
CA MET A 182 -8.99 7.31 -2.99
C MET A 182 -8.01 7.94 -3.99
N LEU A 183 -6.71 7.63 -3.88
CA LEU A 183 -5.69 8.12 -4.79
C LEU A 183 -5.90 7.55 -6.21
N THR A 184 -6.21 6.26 -6.32
CA THR A 184 -6.49 5.61 -7.60
C THR A 184 -7.73 6.22 -8.28
N LEU A 185 -8.81 6.48 -7.52
CA LEU A 185 -10.02 7.14 -8.01
C LEU A 185 -9.76 8.57 -8.49
N ALA A 186 -8.80 9.26 -7.89
CA ALA A 186 -8.38 10.58 -8.33
C ALA A 186 -7.42 10.56 -9.54
N GLY A 187 -6.98 9.37 -9.96
CA GLY A 187 -6.09 9.16 -11.11
C GLY A 187 -4.61 9.18 -10.76
N ILE A 188 -4.26 9.06 -9.48
CA ILE A 188 -2.89 8.89 -9.01
C ILE A 188 -2.50 7.42 -9.09
N ARG A 189 -1.33 7.14 -9.68
CA ARG A 189 -0.78 5.78 -9.74
C ARG A 189 -0.22 5.41 -8.38
N VAL A 190 -0.70 4.31 -7.82
CA VAL A 190 -0.29 3.81 -6.50
C VAL A 190 0.41 2.47 -6.65
N LYS A 191 1.56 2.27 -6.02
CA LYS A 191 2.18 0.96 -5.84
C LYS A 191 2.09 0.58 -4.37
N ILE A 192 1.83 -0.68 -4.06
CA ILE A 192 1.73 -1.16 -2.68
C ILE A 192 2.67 -2.34 -2.48
N ASN A 193 3.51 -2.20 -1.47
CA ASN A 193 4.37 -3.25 -0.95
C ASN A 193 3.96 -3.57 0.48
N ILE A 194 3.92 -4.85 0.82
CA ILE A 194 3.82 -5.28 2.21
C ILE A 194 5.21 -5.60 2.75
N VAL A 195 5.44 -5.30 4.01
CA VAL A 195 6.69 -5.59 4.70
C VAL A 195 6.39 -6.58 5.81
N ASN A 196 6.84 -7.81 5.64
CA ASN A 196 6.57 -8.90 6.57
C ASN A 196 7.88 -9.38 7.21
N GLY A 197 7.94 -9.35 8.54
CA GLY A 197 9.16 -9.64 9.27
C GLY A 197 8.99 -9.28 10.73
N SER A 198 10.12 -9.19 11.43
CA SER A 198 10.12 -8.82 12.84
C SER A 198 11.44 -8.21 13.27
N ALA A 199 11.38 -7.36 14.29
CA ALA A 199 12.56 -6.83 14.95
C ALA A 199 13.04 -7.77 16.09
N LEU A 200 14.36 -7.95 16.20
CA LEU A 200 14.97 -8.86 17.17
C LEU A 200 14.91 -8.36 18.62
N THR A 201 15.08 -7.06 18.82
CA THR A 201 15.21 -6.45 20.15
C THR A 201 14.12 -5.40 20.36
N ASN A 202 13.82 -5.09 21.61
CA ASN A 202 12.85 -4.03 21.93
C ASN A 202 13.31 -2.65 21.38
N GLY A 203 14.63 -2.45 21.29
CA GLY A 203 15.24 -1.30 20.63
C GLY A 203 15.07 -1.28 19.11
N ARG A 204 14.58 -2.38 18.51
CA ARG A 204 14.32 -2.55 17.06
C ARG A 204 15.53 -2.19 16.20
N GLU A 205 16.72 -2.50 16.72
CA GLU A 205 17.99 -2.15 16.09
C GLU A 205 18.27 -3.02 14.86
N LEU A 206 17.71 -4.22 14.81
CA LEU A 206 17.81 -5.13 13.68
C LEU A 206 16.44 -5.69 13.33
N TYR A 207 16.02 -5.45 12.09
CA TYR A 207 14.81 -6.01 11.50
C TYR A 207 15.19 -7.01 10.40
N VAL A 208 14.53 -8.16 10.42
CA VAL A 208 14.70 -9.19 9.40
C VAL A 208 13.33 -9.50 8.81
N GLY A 209 13.22 -9.45 7.49
CA GLY A 209 11.93 -9.61 6.83
C GLY A 209 12.00 -9.68 5.31
N CYS A 210 10.83 -9.52 4.71
CA CYS A 210 10.59 -9.52 3.28
C CYS A 210 9.87 -8.23 2.88
N VAL A 211 10.20 -7.69 1.71
CA VAL A 211 9.37 -6.69 1.03
C VAL A 211 8.71 -7.35 -0.16
N VAL A 212 7.38 -7.38 -0.16
CA VAL A 212 6.59 -8.13 -1.14
C VAL A 212 5.69 -7.17 -1.92
N PRO A 213 5.87 -7.04 -3.23
CA PRO A 213 4.95 -6.29 -4.08
C PRO A 213 3.59 -7.00 -4.13
N VAL A 214 2.52 -6.26 -3.80
CA VAL A 214 1.14 -6.79 -3.85
C VAL A 214 0.26 -6.07 -4.85
N LYS A 215 0.67 -4.88 -5.30
CA LYS A 215 0.02 -4.10 -6.34
C LYS A 215 1.06 -3.22 -7.03
N ASP A 216 1.21 -3.34 -8.34
CA ASP A 216 2.02 -2.42 -9.15
C ASP A 216 1.22 -1.17 -9.57
N TYR A 217 1.89 -0.14 -10.09
CA TYR A 217 1.29 1.16 -10.41
C TYR A 217 0.06 1.10 -11.31
N GLU A 218 0.08 0.22 -12.32
CA GLU A 218 -0.96 0.09 -13.35
C GLU A 218 -2.05 -0.94 -13.00
N GLU A 219 -1.86 -1.69 -11.90
CA GLU A 219 -2.83 -2.70 -11.45
C GLU A 219 -3.99 -2.05 -10.68
N PRO A 220 -5.22 -2.61 -10.73
CA PRO A 220 -6.32 -2.13 -9.90
C PRO A 220 -6.05 -2.42 -8.42
N VAL A 221 -6.66 -1.63 -7.53
CA VAL A 221 -6.60 -1.88 -6.07
C VAL A 221 -7.53 -3.05 -5.73
N ASP A 222 -6.98 -4.17 -5.27
CA ASP A 222 -7.75 -5.25 -4.64
C ASP A 222 -7.82 -5.03 -3.13
N ARG A 223 -8.85 -4.30 -2.70
CA ARG A 223 -9.07 -3.96 -1.29
C ARG A 223 -9.16 -5.18 -0.38
N ASN A 224 -9.77 -6.26 -0.86
CA ASN A 224 -9.98 -7.45 -0.05
C ASN A 224 -8.65 -8.17 0.16
N LEU A 225 -7.87 -8.35 -0.91
CA LEU A 225 -6.55 -8.96 -0.81
C LEU A 225 -5.64 -8.15 0.12
N ILE A 226 -5.55 -6.83 -0.09
CA ILE A 226 -4.64 -6.00 0.71
C ILE A 226 -5.07 -6.03 2.17
N ALA A 227 -6.37 -5.81 2.48
CA ALA A 227 -6.88 -5.85 3.85
C ALA A 227 -6.69 -7.23 4.50
N LEU A 228 -6.87 -8.31 3.75
CA LEU A 228 -6.60 -9.67 4.22
C LEU A 228 -5.14 -9.83 4.65
N LEU A 229 -4.20 -9.41 3.80
CA LEU A 229 -2.76 -9.57 4.04
C LEU A 229 -2.26 -8.70 5.21
N THR A 230 -2.84 -7.52 5.41
CA THR A 230 -2.29 -6.51 6.33
C THR A 230 -3.07 -6.34 7.62
N SER A 231 -4.32 -6.80 7.68
CA SER A 231 -5.22 -6.53 8.81
C SER A 231 -5.94 -7.78 9.35
N ASP A 232 -6.00 -8.87 8.58
CA ASP A 232 -6.75 -10.04 9.04
C ASP A 232 -5.96 -10.84 10.07
N PRO A 233 -6.47 -11.00 11.31
CA PRO A 233 -5.78 -11.74 12.36
C PRO A 233 -5.52 -13.20 12.00
N ARG A 234 -6.36 -13.79 11.16
CA ARG A 234 -6.19 -15.16 10.71
C ARG A 234 -4.97 -15.29 9.79
N PHE A 235 -4.85 -14.40 8.80
CA PHE A 235 -3.68 -14.36 7.90
C PHE A 235 -2.41 -13.95 8.64
N MET A 236 -2.44 -12.85 9.41
CA MET A 236 -1.24 -12.32 10.05
C MET A 236 -0.59 -13.31 11.01
N ARG A 237 -1.40 -13.95 11.85
CA ARG A 237 -0.88 -14.88 12.87
C ARG A 237 -0.55 -16.25 12.31
N TYR A 238 -1.19 -16.65 11.21
CA TYR A 238 -0.95 -17.95 10.60
C TYR A 238 0.14 -17.88 9.52
N ASP A 239 -0.03 -17.07 8.49
CA ASP A 239 0.86 -17.05 7.32
C ASP A 239 1.92 -15.95 7.39
N ALA A 240 1.58 -14.74 7.86
CA ALA A 240 2.60 -13.69 7.96
C ALA A 240 3.70 -14.08 8.95
N PHE A 241 3.33 -14.69 10.08
CA PHE A 241 4.30 -15.24 11.04
C PHE A 241 5.20 -16.34 10.46
N LYS A 242 4.68 -17.23 9.60
CA LYS A 242 5.53 -18.18 8.86
C LYS A 242 6.50 -17.44 7.94
N GLY A 243 6.02 -16.38 7.28
CA GLY A 243 6.85 -15.50 6.45
C GLY A 243 8.01 -14.88 7.23
N ALA A 244 7.75 -14.38 8.44
CA ALA A 244 8.79 -13.87 9.32
C ALA A 244 9.79 -14.98 9.68
N ILE A 245 9.33 -16.17 10.08
CA ILE A 245 10.22 -17.32 10.38
C ILE A 245 11.07 -17.68 9.15
N GLY A 246 10.46 -17.75 7.97
CA GLY A 246 11.14 -18.06 6.71
C GLY A 246 12.20 -17.01 6.35
N ALA A 247 11.93 -15.74 6.63
CA ALA A 247 12.90 -14.66 6.41
C ALA A 247 14.13 -14.83 7.32
N PHE A 248 13.92 -15.08 8.61
CA PHE A 248 15.03 -15.36 9.55
C PHE A 248 15.84 -16.58 9.11
N ASP A 249 15.17 -17.67 8.72
CA ASP A 249 15.84 -18.89 8.26
C ASP A 249 16.65 -18.68 6.96
N HIS A 250 16.12 -17.90 6.02
CA HIS A 250 16.80 -17.53 4.78
C HIS A 250 18.15 -16.85 5.07
N PHE A 251 18.18 -15.93 6.04
CA PHE A 251 19.38 -15.22 6.47
C PHE A 251 20.22 -15.97 7.51
N LYS A 252 19.92 -17.26 7.78
CA LYS A 252 20.64 -18.11 8.75
C LYS A 252 20.60 -17.54 10.18
N MET A 253 19.49 -16.92 10.52
CA MET A 253 19.22 -16.35 11.83
C MET A 253 18.13 -17.16 12.54
N GLU A 254 18.21 -17.22 13.86
CA GLU A 254 17.17 -17.81 14.70
C GLU A 254 16.07 -16.77 14.94
N MET A 255 14.82 -17.15 14.68
CA MET A 255 13.64 -16.37 15.05
C MET A 255 13.51 -16.37 16.58
N PRO A 256 13.34 -15.21 17.23
CA PRO A 256 13.08 -15.17 18.66
C PRO A 256 11.85 -16.01 19.05
N PRO A 257 11.87 -16.72 20.19
CA PRO A 257 10.71 -17.51 20.62
C PRO A 257 9.40 -16.72 20.72
N SER A 258 9.48 -15.42 21.03
CA SER A 258 8.35 -14.48 21.10
C SER A 258 7.92 -13.90 19.76
N MET A 259 8.55 -14.31 18.65
CA MET A 259 8.34 -13.76 17.29
C MET A 259 8.77 -12.30 17.14
N GLY A 260 9.52 -11.75 18.10
CA GLY A 260 10.11 -10.40 18.06
C GLY A 260 9.12 -9.26 18.30
N PHE A 261 9.39 -8.09 17.70
CA PHE A 261 8.65 -6.85 17.93
C PHE A 261 8.11 -6.25 16.62
N PRO A 262 6.86 -5.75 16.61
CA PRO A 262 6.26 -5.13 15.44
C PRO A 262 6.82 -3.72 15.18
N MET A 263 6.63 -3.24 13.95
CA MET A 263 6.97 -1.89 13.51
C MET A 263 5.75 -0.99 13.38
N ASN A 264 5.89 0.25 13.84
CA ASN A 264 4.96 1.32 13.48
C ASN A 264 5.41 2.05 12.21
N ALA A 265 4.54 2.91 11.66
CA ALA A 265 4.83 3.71 10.46
C ALA A 265 6.18 4.47 10.50
N ILE A 266 6.53 5.10 11.63
CA ILE A 266 7.78 5.85 11.78
C ILE A 266 9.00 4.91 11.75
N GLN A 267 8.89 3.78 12.43
CA GLN A 267 9.96 2.77 12.46
C GLN A 267 10.16 2.14 11.08
N LEU A 268 9.07 1.83 10.38
CA LEU A 268 9.13 1.30 9.02
C LEU A 268 9.72 2.31 8.04
N LYS A 269 9.33 3.59 8.14
CA LYS A 269 9.95 4.68 7.37
C LYS A 269 11.45 4.73 7.64
N ASN A 270 11.85 4.82 8.91
CA ASN A 270 13.26 4.88 9.27
C ASN A 270 14.01 3.64 8.75
N LEU A 271 13.42 2.45 8.86
CA LEU A 271 13.99 1.22 8.34
C LEU A 271 14.29 1.33 6.84
N LEU A 272 13.31 1.71 6.03
CA LEU A 272 13.43 1.69 4.57
C LEU A 272 14.20 2.89 4.02
N GLU A 273 14.10 4.06 4.66
CA GLU A 273 14.75 5.29 4.21
C GLU A 273 16.20 5.41 4.66
N THR A 274 16.55 4.84 5.82
CA THR A 274 17.93 4.92 6.36
C THR A 274 18.75 3.66 6.14
N SER A 275 18.12 2.59 5.66
CA SER A 275 18.86 1.42 5.18
C SER A 275 19.30 1.59 3.73
N GLY A 276 20.17 0.68 3.26
CA GLY A 276 20.52 0.56 1.84
C GLY A 276 19.33 0.20 0.92
N TYR A 277 18.12 0.01 1.46
CA TYR A 277 16.92 -0.19 0.66
C TYR A 277 16.47 1.08 -0.08
N SER A 278 16.89 2.26 0.38
CA SER A 278 16.50 3.55 -0.20
C SER A 278 16.82 3.68 -1.70
N GLU A 279 17.88 3.05 -2.18
CA GLU A 279 18.29 3.04 -3.59
C GLU A 279 17.31 2.30 -4.52
N LYS A 280 16.48 1.41 -3.97
CA LYS A 280 15.47 0.64 -4.72
C LYS A 280 14.09 1.31 -4.76
N LEU A 281 13.92 2.42 -4.05
CA LEU A 281 12.65 3.12 -3.95
C LEU A 281 12.37 3.91 -5.24
N GLN A 282 11.16 3.74 -5.80
CA GLN A 282 10.85 4.18 -7.17
C GLN A 282 10.08 5.51 -7.20
N SER A 283 9.39 5.87 -6.12
CA SER A 283 8.62 7.11 -6.03
C SER A 283 9.25 8.14 -5.09
N MET A 284 9.08 9.42 -5.44
CA MET A 284 9.34 10.54 -4.53
C MET A 284 8.34 10.63 -3.38
N HIS A 285 7.07 10.25 -3.62
CA HIS A 285 6.02 10.25 -2.59
C HIS A 285 5.85 8.84 -2.02
N ARG A 286 6.32 8.67 -0.78
CA ARG A 286 6.34 7.39 -0.08
C ARG A 286 5.62 7.50 1.25
N TYR A 287 4.72 6.57 1.50
CA TYR A 287 3.93 6.52 2.73
C TYR A 287 4.04 5.16 3.40
N TYR A 288 4.07 5.18 4.73
CA TYR A 288 4.36 4.03 5.56
C TYR A 288 3.22 3.84 6.56
N PHE A 289 2.70 2.62 6.63
CA PHE A 289 1.61 2.25 7.53
C PHE A 289 2.03 1.08 8.41
N GLY A 290 1.60 1.10 9.67
CA GLY A 290 1.91 0.04 10.63
C GLY A 290 1.57 0.44 12.06
N GLY A 291 1.13 -0.53 12.86
CA GLY A 291 0.78 -0.33 14.27
C GLY A 291 -0.55 0.40 14.51
N THR A 292 -1.43 0.46 13.52
CA THR A 292 -2.75 1.09 13.62
C THR A 292 -3.77 0.08 14.15
N LEU A 293 -4.22 0.23 15.40
CA LEU A 293 -5.05 -0.76 16.10
C LEU A 293 -6.39 -0.21 16.56
N SER A 294 -6.85 0.90 15.97
CA SER A 294 -8.14 1.50 16.28
C SER A 294 -8.67 2.33 15.11
N GLU A 295 -9.99 2.51 15.09
CA GLU A 295 -10.68 3.29 14.06
C GLU A 295 -10.22 4.75 14.04
N ASP A 296 -10.17 5.40 15.20
CA ASP A 296 -9.74 6.80 15.31
C ASP A 296 -8.32 7.02 14.79
N ARG A 297 -7.43 6.04 15.00
CA ARG A 297 -6.07 6.10 14.51
C ARG A 297 -6.02 5.89 13.00
N ALA A 298 -6.78 4.93 12.46
CA ALA A 298 -6.88 4.73 11.02
C ALA A 298 -7.39 6.00 10.31
N ILE A 299 -8.44 6.64 10.83
CA ILE A 299 -8.97 7.91 10.32
C ILE A 299 -7.89 9.00 10.36
N ARG A 300 -7.17 9.12 11.48
CA ARG A 300 -6.09 10.09 11.64
C ARG A 300 -4.95 9.85 10.64
N ASP A 301 -4.51 8.62 10.48
CA ASP A 301 -3.42 8.24 9.57
C ASP A 301 -3.79 8.57 8.12
N ILE A 302 -5.06 8.33 7.72
CA ILE A 302 -5.60 8.74 6.42
C ILE A 302 -5.53 10.26 6.25
N SER A 303 -6.12 11.02 7.18
CA SER A 303 -6.18 12.49 7.10
C SER A 303 -4.77 13.12 7.03
N MET A 304 -3.87 12.72 7.93
CA MET A 304 -2.50 13.24 7.96
C MET A 304 -1.74 12.95 6.67
N THR A 305 -1.95 11.76 6.08
CA THR A 305 -1.27 11.37 4.83
C THR A 305 -1.79 12.17 3.64
N ILE A 306 -3.10 12.40 3.59
CA ILE A 306 -3.72 13.20 2.53
C ILE A 306 -3.25 14.65 2.60
N ASP A 307 -3.21 15.23 3.80
CA ASP A 307 -2.77 16.61 4.00
C ASP A 307 -1.30 16.78 3.58
N ASP A 308 -0.41 15.88 4.01
CA ASP A 308 1.00 15.87 3.59
C ASP A 308 1.17 15.69 2.07
N LEU A 309 0.39 14.81 1.45
CA LEU A 309 0.43 14.64 -0.01
C LEU A 309 -0.03 15.91 -0.71
N ALA A 310 -1.12 16.52 -0.25
CA ALA A 310 -1.64 17.75 -0.84
C ALA A 310 -0.60 18.88 -0.79
N GLU A 311 0.10 19.05 0.33
CA GLU A 311 1.20 20.03 0.48
C GLU A 311 2.38 19.72 -0.46
N LYS A 312 2.77 18.45 -0.60
CA LYS A 312 3.89 18.04 -1.47
C LYS A 312 3.58 18.16 -2.96
N LEU A 313 2.32 18.06 -3.34
CA LEU A 313 1.88 18.29 -4.72
C LEU A 313 1.79 19.79 -5.08
N GLU A 314 1.93 20.71 -4.11
CA GLU A 314 1.97 22.16 -4.35
C GLU A 314 3.39 22.69 -4.66
N GLN A 315 4.45 21.90 -4.43
CA GLN A 315 5.86 22.27 -4.61
C GLN A 315 6.43 21.75 -5.94
#